data_AF-A0A954Y5H4-F1
#
_entry.id   AF-A0A954Y5H4-F1
#
_cell.length_a   1.000
_cell.length_b   1.000
_cell.length_c   1.000
_cell.angle_alpha   90.00
_cell.angle_beta   90.00
_cell.angle_gamma   90.00
#
_symmetry.space_group_name_H-M   'P 1'
#
loop_
_entity.id
_entity.type
_entity.pdbx_description
1 polymer ?
#
loop_
_entity_poly.entity_id
_entity_poly.type
_entity_poly.pdbx_seq_one_letter_code
_entity_poly.pdbx_strand_id
1 'polypeptide(L)'
;MNDCDEVDLPLGVTCPRGGWTHQTVTDRLNQLLAAGATSVTRTTEGFSAEGRSIESLTLGAGKTRVIAWSQMHGDEHTYTSVVLNLLQMLIQAPASPITESILDNLSLLVIPLLNPDGAQRGIRFNAQGVDINRDARDRATPEGALLHRVVREFSPGYAFNLHNQSPRRLLPHSPDPIALSVLVPPVDPQNSQTPGVLEATRVVASVCHAVAGRCGSRLSRYTADYMPRCFGEWAQSQGVATVLLEAGGSRHGNIEELERLNFLALLAGLEAIAEPGNAAVDPSIYANLPHALEREAFDLFVSRPLLICGPGTKPVEADLGVNRPNKSAMPPCPGLGRIEDIGDLREYTGLATINAQGMLCLPGGIGIAEPPGVPDSVALERLQEEALGRGQTTLLVIVDGSSQAVRDGIRQVTKGPAPLIHVGFVACRASEASVGLGADWLLGALDNADPSIMSDTLSVEDFLSHTKDFASRFGLQEFHAIGRGELANLVLTPNTGDLQGLLPRPNAVAVDGTLVLSDGAIVQRHAGAWLRRASRAEAGPKSKA
;
A
#
# COMPACT_ATOMS: atom_id res chain seq x y z
N MET A 1 -27.93 -22.57 11.89
CA MET A 1 -27.26 -21.26 11.89
C MET A 1 -28.18 -20.28 11.18
N ASN A 2 -28.92 -19.44 11.90
CA ASN A 2 -29.75 -18.37 11.32
C ASN A 2 -29.71 -17.08 12.17
N ASP A 3 -28.75 -16.92 13.09
CA ASP A 3 -28.65 -15.77 14.00
C ASP A 3 -27.23 -15.20 14.09
N CYS A 4 -26.49 -15.17 12.98
CA CYS A 4 -25.25 -14.38 12.89
C CYS A 4 -25.47 -13.02 12.20
N ASP A 5 -26.71 -12.61 11.97
CA ASP A 5 -27.04 -11.40 11.21
C ASP A 5 -27.12 -10.12 12.05
N GLU A 6 -26.99 -10.20 13.38
CA GLU A 6 -27.04 -9.02 14.28
C GLU A 6 -26.01 -9.06 15.42
N VAL A 7 -24.85 -9.71 15.24
CA VAL A 7 -23.71 -9.36 16.12
C VAL A 7 -23.12 -8.09 15.54
N ASP A 8 -23.54 -6.94 16.09
CA ASP A 8 -22.86 -5.66 15.95
C ASP A 8 -21.48 -5.81 16.62
N LEU A 9 -20.57 -6.51 15.92
CA LEU A 9 -19.23 -6.80 16.37
C LEU A 9 -18.50 -5.45 16.39
N PRO A 10 -18.17 -4.90 17.56
CA PRO A 10 -17.47 -3.65 17.61
C PRO A 10 -16.04 -3.95 17.16
N LEU A 11 -15.75 -3.82 15.86
CA LEU A 11 -14.38 -3.59 15.44
C LEU A 11 -13.98 -2.25 16.04
N GLY A 12 -13.30 -2.30 17.18
CA GLY A 12 -12.76 -1.12 17.86
C GLY A 12 -11.46 -0.64 17.23
N VAL A 13 -10.90 -1.40 16.29
CA VAL A 13 -9.59 -1.16 15.70
C VAL A 13 -9.62 -1.37 14.18
N THR A 14 -9.28 -0.34 13.43
CA THR A 14 -8.95 -0.46 12.00
C THR A 14 -7.47 -0.20 11.80
N CYS A 15 -6.89 -0.71 10.72
CA CYS A 15 -5.52 -0.39 10.36
C CYS A 15 -5.33 1.14 10.28
N PRO A 16 -4.34 1.73 10.99
CA PRO A 16 -4.09 3.16 10.94
C PRO A 16 -3.57 3.60 9.56
N ARG A 17 -3.72 4.90 9.25
CA ARG A 17 -3.10 5.50 8.05
C ARG A 17 -1.58 5.35 8.17
N GLY A 18 -0.97 4.62 7.25
CA GLY A 18 0.47 4.32 7.24
C GLY A 18 0.84 2.93 7.79
N GLY A 19 -0.15 2.13 8.19
CA GLY A 19 0.08 0.75 8.62
C GLY A 19 0.46 0.60 10.09
N TRP A 20 0.41 -0.64 10.57
CA TRP A 20 0.83 -0.98 11.94
C TRP A 20 2.34 -0.88 12.08
N THR A 21 2.79 -0.17 13.11
CA THR A 21 4.19 -0.15 13.58
C THR A 21 4.32 -0.92 14.89
N HIS A 22 5.55 -1.29 15.25
CA HIS A 22 5.86 -1.93 16.53
C HIS A 22 5.32 -1.12 17.73
N GLN A 23 5.53 0.20 17.72
CA GLN A 23 5.04 1.07 18.80
C GLN A 23 3.52 1.07 18.88
N THR A 24 2.83 1.26 17.74
CA THR A 24 1.35 1.32 17.73
C THR A 24 0.70 -0.01 18.13
N VAL A 25 1.31 -1.15 17.80
CA VAL A 25 0.84 -2.47 18.26
C VAL A 25 1.09 -2.61 19.76
N THR A 26 2.28 -2.27 20.24
CA THR A 26 2.63 -2.30 21.67
C THR A 26 1.67 -1.45 22.51
N ASP A 27 1.41 -0.21 22.07
CA ASP A 27 0.48 0.70 22.74
C ASP A 27 -0.94 0.14 22.77
N ARG A 28 -1.39 -0.50 21.68
CA ARG A 28 -2.69 -1.13 21.63
C ARG A 28 -2.77 -2.33 22.59
N LEU A 29 -1.75 -3.17 22.64
CA LEU A 29 -1.68 -4.28 23.59
C LEU A 29 -1.73 -3.78 25.05
N ASN A 30 -1.01 -2.70 25.37
CA ASN A 30 -1.08 -2.07 26.69
C ASN A 30 -2.50 -1.62 27.04
N GLN A 31 -3.21 -0.97 26.11
CA GLN A 31 -4.60 -0.55 26.30
C GLN A 31 -5.54 -1.75 26.50
N LEU A 32 -5.37 -2.80 25.70
CA LEU A 32 -6.21 -4.00 25.78
C LEU A 32 -6.10 -4.66 27.16
N LEU A 33 -4.86 -4.84 27.64
CA LEU A 33 -4.57 -5.51 28.91
C LEU A 33 -4.94 -4.66 30.13
N ALA A 34 -4.82 -3.34 30.06
CA ALA A 34 -5.19 -2.45 31.17
C ALA A 34 -6.71 -2.47 31.48
N ALA A 35 -7.53 -2.80 30.49
CA ALA A 35 -8.99 -2.83 30.60
C ALA A 35 -9.58 -4.26 30.52
N GLY A 36 -8.75 -5.30 30.67
CA GLY A 36 -9.15 -6.69 30.49
C GLY A 36 -9.84 -7.32 31.70
N ALA A 37 -10.84 -8.15 31.43
CA ALA A 37 -11.51 -9.00 32.42
C ALA A 37 -10.99 -10.45 32.41
N THR A 38 -10.43 -10.88 31.27
CA THR A 38 -9.86 -12.23 31.09
C THR A 38 -8.37 -12.24 31.46
N SER A 39 -7.91 -13.32 32.11
CA SER A 39 -6.48 -13.53 32.39
C SER A 39 -5.70 -13.79 31.09
N VAL A 40 -4.62 -13.03 30.89
CA VAL A 40 -3.76 -13.13 29.70
C VAL A 40 -2.31 -13.17 30.13
N THR A 41 -1.54 -14.09 29.54
CA THR A 41 -0.08 -14.10 29.66
C THR A 41 0.52 -13.41 28.45
N ARG A 42 1.14 -12.25 28.65
CA ARG A 42 1.94 -11.57 27.62
C ARG A 42 3.41 -11.95 27.77
N THR A 43 4.02 -12.43 26.71
CA THR A 43 5.42 -12.87 26.69
C THR A 43 6.19 -12.15 25.61
N THR A 44 7.36 -11.60 25.96
CA THR A 44 8.36 -11.21 24.95
C THR A 44 9.06 -12.46 24.47
N GLU A 45 8.70 -12.93 23.28
CA GLU A 45 9.29 -14.14 22.70
C GLU A 45 10.73 -13.89 22.28
N GLY A 46 11.07 -12.67 21.88
CA GLY A 46 12.43 -12.30 21.50
C GLY A 46 12.45 -10.95 20.81
N PHE A 47 13.44 -10.74 19.95
CA PHE A 47 13.66 -9.47 19.26
C PHE A 47 13.91 -9.70 17.77
N SER A 48 13.47 -8.74 16.95
CA SER A 48 13.78 -8.66 15.52
C SER A 48 15.26 -8.34 15.27
N ALA A 49 15.66 -8.33 14.00
CA ALA A 49 17.02 -7.98 13.59
C ALA A 49 17.46 -6.58 14.06
N GLU A 50 16.55 -5.60 14.12
CA GLU A 50 16.81 -4.26 14.66
C GLU A 50 16.52 -4.11 16.16
N GLY A 51 16.25 -5.21 16.87
CA GLY A 51 16.07 -5.20 18.32
C GLY A 51 14.68 -4.77 18.80
N ARG A 52 13.66 -4.80 17.93
CA ARG A 52 12.26 -4.56 18.35
C ARG A 52 11.68 -5.82 18.96
N SER A 53 10.96 -5.70 20.08
CA SER A 53 10.38 -6.88 20.73
C SER A 53 9.31 -7.53 19.85
N ILE A 54 9.27 -8.86 19.86
CA ILE A 54 8.21 -9.67 19.27
C ILE A 54 7.46 -10.30 20.43
N GLU A 55 6.15 -10.02 20.51
CA GLU A 55 5.33 -10.35 21.66
C GLU A 55 4.23 -11.34 21.29
N SER A 56 3.96 -12.27 22.20
CA SER A 56 2.82 -13.17 22.13
C SER A 56 1.85 -12.90 23.28
N LEU A 57 0.57 -13.18 23.04
CA LEU A 57 -0.49 -13.21 24.05
C LEU A 57 -1.05 -14.62 24.12
N THR A 58 -1.04 -15.21 25.32
CA THR A 58 -1.64 -16.52 25.59
C THR A 58 -2.86 -16.37 26.50
N LEU A 59 -3.99 -16.97 26.12
CA LEU A 59 -5.27 -16.90 26.84
C LEU A 59 -6.12 -18.16 26.60
N GLY A 60 -7.12 -18.38 27.46
CA GLY A 60 -7.94 -19.58 27.48
C GLY A 60 -7.37 -20.69 28.35
N ALA A 61 -8.22 -21.61 28.79
CA ALA A 61 -7.90 -22.69 29.74
C ALA A 61 -8.09 -24.09 29.13
N GLY A 62 -8.49 -24.17 27.87
CA GLY A 62 -8.81 -25.42 27.23
C GLY A 62 -7.59 -26.23 26.79
N LYS A 63 -7.80 -27.53 26.54
CA LYS A 63 -6.72 -28.47 26.21
C LYS A 63 -6.24 -28.36 24.76
N THR A 64 -7.09 -27.84 23.88
CA THR A 64 -6.76 -27.72 22.45
C THR A 64 -5.93 -26.47 22.22
N ARG A 65 -4.68 -26.66 21.79
CA ARG A 65 -3.74 -25.55 21.58
C ARG A 65 -3.83 -25.04 20.15
N VAL A 66 -4.02 -23.73 20.01
CA VAL A 66 -4.13 -23.05 18.71
C VAL A 66 -3.14 -21.88 18.69
N ILE A 67 -2.34 -21.79 17.64
CA ILE A 67 -1.46 -20.64 17.41
C ILE A 67 -1.96 -19.81 16.23
N ALA A 68 -1.88 -18.49 16.32
CA ALA A 68 -2.10 -17.59 15.19
C ALA A 68 -0.96 -16.57 15.12
N TRP A 69 -0.44 -16.31 13.92
CA TRP A 69 0.55 -15.24 13.73
C TRP A 69 0.16 -14.39 12.52
N SER A 70 0.38 -13.08 12.63
CA SER A 70 0.12 -12.12 11.56
C SER A 70 1.35 -11.28 11.23
N GLN A 71 1.31 -10.68 10.05
CA GLN A 71 2.27 -9.68 9.58
C GLN A 71 3.73 -10.18 9.65
N MET A 72 3.95 -11.41 9.17
CA MET A 72 5.30 -11.91 8.90
C MET A 72 5.92 -11.25 7.67
N HIS A 73 5.08 -10.81 6.75
CA HIS A 73 5.43 -9.78 5.79
C HIS A 73 5.00 -8.43 6.35
N GLY A 74 5.93 -7.47 6.39
CA GLY A 74 5.71 -6.21 7.08
C GLY A 74 4.66 -5.30 6.46
N ASP A 75 4.38 -5.44 5.17
CA ASP A 75 3.37 -4.70 4.42
C ASP A 75 1.95 -5.30 4.50
N GLU A 76 1.72 -6.37 5.28
CA GLU A 76 0.44 -7.08 5.34
C GLU A 76 -0.33 -6.78 6.65
N HIS A 77 -0.87 -5.55 6.74
CA HIS A 77 -1.42 -5.01 7.99
C HIS A 77 -2.79 -5.55 8.41
N THR A 78 -3.58 -6.10 7.47
CA THR A 78 -5.00 -6.39 7.69
C THR A 78 -5.22 -7.36 8.85
N TYR A 79 -4.45 -8.44 8.91
CA TYR A 79 -4.63 -9.42 9.97
C TYR A 79 -4.11 -8.97 11.34
N THR A 80 -3.21 -7.99 11.41
CA THR A 80 -2.88 -7.37 12.70
C THR A 80 -4.08 -6.63 13.28
N SER A 81 -4.86 -5.92 12.45
CA SER A 81 -6.15 -5.36 12.91
C SER A 81 -7.10 -6.47 13.35
N VAL A 82 -7.24 -7.53 12.55
CA VAL A 82 -8.17 -8.65 12.84
C VAL A 82 -7.83 -9.31 14.17
N VAL A 83 -6.57 -9.67 14.42
CA VAL A 83 -6.17 -10.32 15.68
C VAL A 83 -6.25 -9.37 16.87
N LEU A 84 -6.01 -8.07 16.69
CA LEU A 84 -6.21 -7.09 17.77
C LEU A 84 -7.69 -6.94 18.14
N ASN A 85 -8.61 -7.01 17.18
CA ASN A 85 -10.05 -7.05 17.45
C ASN A 85 -10.47 -8.37 18.10
N LEU A 86 -9.91 -9.51 17.67
CA LEU A 86 -10.14 -10.81 18.33
C LEU A 86 -9.71 -10.76 19.79
N LEU A 87 -8.49 -10.30 20.05
CA LEU A 87 -7.97 -10.11 21.41
C LEU A 87 -8.87 -9.16 22.20
N GLN A 88 -9.34 -8.06 21.60
CA GLN A 88 -10.28 -7.16 22.27
C GLN A 88 -11.56 -7.88 22.71
N MET A 89 -12.19 -8.65 21.80
CA MET A 89 -13.39 -9.43 22.10
C MET A 89 -13.15 -10.43 23.23
N LEU A 90 -12.05 -11.20 23.16
CA LEU A 90 -11.74 -12.26 24.13
C LEU A 90 -11.31 -11.70 25.50
N ILE A 91 -10.71 -10.51 25.54
CA ILE A 91 -10.13 -9.93 26.76
C ILE A 91 -11.12 -9.00 27.48
N GLN A 92 -11.87 -8.19 26.73
CA GLN A 92 -12.70 -7.10 27.28
C GLN A 92 -14.20 -7.41 27.26
N ALA A 93 -14.67 -8.27 26.36
CA ALA A 93 -16.08 -8.63 26.20
C ALA A 93 -16.32 -10.14 26.25
N PRO A 94 -15.87 -10.86 27.31
CA PRO A 94 -15.87 -12.33 27.29
C PRO A 94 -17.25 -12.98 27.46
N ALA A 95 -18.28 -12.24 27.86
CA ALA A 95 -19.58 -12.80 28.27
C ALA A 95 -20.50 -13.24 27.12
N SER A 96 -19.96 -13.51 25.93
CA SER A 96 -20.74 -14.05 24.81
C SER A 96 -20.55 -15.58 24.73
N PRO A 97 -21.57 -16.36 24.34
CA PRO A 97 -21.44 -17.82 24.26
C PRO A 97 -20.27 -18.29 23.39
N ILE A 98 -19.98 -17.58 22.30
CA ILE A 98 -18.85 -17.90 21.42
C ILE A 98 -17.50 -17.62 22.10
N THR A 99 -17.37 -16.53 22.84
CA THR A 99 -16.14 -16.23 23.57
C THR A 99 -15.91 -17.23 24.70
N GLU A 100 -16.95 -17.57 25.47
CA GLU A 100 -16.88 -18.58 26.53
C GLU A 100 -16.44 -19.92 25.97
N SER A 101 -17.08 -20.38 24.89
CA SER A 101 -16.71 -21.62 24.20
C SER A 101 -15.24 -21.64 23.77
N ILE A 102 -14.77 -20.55 23.16
CA ILE A 102 -13.37 -20.42 22.73
C ILE A 102 -12.42 -20.47 23.95
N LEU A 103 -12.68 -19.70 25.00
CA LEU A 103 -11.80 -19.62 26.16
C LEU A 103 -11.80 -20.91 27.00
N ASP A 104 -12.91 -21.64 27.05
CA ASP A 104 -13.02 -22.88 27.83
C ASP A 104 -12.42 -24.09 27.09
N ASN A 105 -12.52 -24.11 25.76
CA ASN A 105 -12.06 -25.25 24.95
C ASN A 105 -10.66 -25.08 24.36
N LEU A 106 -10.19 -23.84 24.19
CA LEU A 106 -8.90 -23.54 23.57
C LEU A 106 -7.88 -22.94 24.55
N SER A 107 -6.61 -23.24 24.30
CA SER A 107 -5.45 -22.44 24.72
C SER A 107 -4.93 -21.74 23.47
N LEU A 108 -5.14 -20.42 23.39
CA LEU A 108 -4.78 -19.60 22.24
C LEU A 108 -3.45 -18.90 22.48
N LEU A 109 -2.51 -18.99 21.53
CA LEU A 109 -1.30 -18.17 21.47
C LEU A 109 -1.35 -17.31 20.21
N VAL A 110 -1.34 -15.98 20.37
CA VAL A 110 -1.41 -15.03 19.26
C VAL A 110 -0.13 -14.21 19.19
N ILE A 111 0.50 -14.14 18.02
CA ILE A 111 1.62 -13.22 17.70
C ILE A 111 1.08 -12.13 16.75
N PRO A 112 0.72 -10.94 17.26
CA PRO A 112 0.07 -9.90 16.43
C PRO A 112 0.99 -9.28 15.37
N LEU A 113 2.30 -9.28 15.60
CA LEU A 113 3.28 -8.66 14.72
C LEU A 113 4.58 -9.47 14.76
N LEU A 114 4.77 -10.36 13.78
CA LEU A 114 5.98 -11.18 13.71
C LEU A 114 7.17 -10.43 13.10
N ASN A 115 6.94 -9.55 12.13
CA ASN A 115 7.99 -8.78 11.45
C ASN A 115 7.87 -7.27 11.77
N PRO A 116 8.24 -6.83 12.98
CA PRO A 116 8.13 -5.43 13.38
C PRO A 116 9.03 -4.50 12.56
N ASP A 117 10.13 -5.01 11.99
CA ASP A 117 11.06 -4.22 11.20
C ASP A 117 10.52 -3.92 9.80
N GLY A 118 9.98 -4.92 9.12
CA GLY A 118 9.28 -4.76 7.85
C GLY A 118 8.06 -3.86 8.02
N ALA A 119 7.32 -4.02 9.11
CA ALA A 119 6.15 -3.21 9.44
C ALA A 119 6.49 -1.73 9.62
N GLN A 120 7.58 -1.43 10.32
CA GLN A 120 8.08 -0.06 10.48
C GLN A 120 8.42 0.61 9.14
N ARG A 121 8.77 -0.18 8.12
CA ARG A 121 9.22 0.26 6.80
C ARG A 121 8.15 0.13 5.72
N GLY A 122 7.02 -0.51 6.02
CA GLY A 122 5.97 -0.83 5.05
C GLY A 122 6.45 -1.73 3.91
N ILE A 123 7.33 -2.69 4.21
CA ILE A 123 7.91 -3.63 3.23
C ILE A 123 7.64 -5.08 3.61
N ARG A 124 7.54 -5.95 2.59
CA ARG A 124 7.41 -7.40 2.75
C ARG A 124 8.50 -8.05 3.60
N PHE A 125 9.75 -7.66 3.37
CA PHE A 125 10.93 -8.33 3.94
C PHE A 125 11.23 -7.87 5.37
N ASN A 126 12.07 -8.60 6.11
CA ASN A 126 12.62 -8.10 7.37
C ASN A 126 13.74 -7.06 7.11
N ALA A 127 14.35 -6.50 8.17
CA ALA A 127 15.42 -5.50 8.02
C ALA A 127 16.65 -5.99 7.23
N GLN A 128 16.88 -7.31 7.17
CA GLN A 128 17.99 -7.92 6.45
C GLN A 128 17.65 -8.21 4.97
N GLY A 129 16.45 -7.86 4.51
CA GLY A 129 15.98 -8.12 3.15
C GLY A 129 15.53 -9.56 2.91
N VAL A 130 15.34 -10.35 3.97
CA VAL A 130 14.91 -11.75 3.88
C VAL A 130 13.39 -11.84 3.98
N ASP A 131 12.78 -12.66 3.13
CA ASP A 131 11.37 -13.04 3.26
C ASP A 131 11.27 -14.11 4.35
N ILE A 132 10.68 -13.76 5.51
CA ILE A 132 10.54 -14.67 6.64
C ILE A 132 9.71 -15.90 6.24
N ASN A 133 8.72 -15.75 5.35
CA ASN A 133 7.94 -16.88 4.82
C ASN A 133 8.69 -17.68 3.74
N ARG A 134 10.00 -17.49 3.65
CA ARG A 134 10.92 -18.27 2.82
C ARG A 134 12.11 -18.80 3.62
N ASP A 135 12.04 -18.70 4.95
CA ASP A 135 13.10 -19.00 5.92
C ASP A 135 12.74 -20.11 6.93
N ALA A 136 11.63 -20.84 6.74
CA ALA A 136 11.21 -21.88 7.70
C ALA A 136 12.22 -23.05 7.82
N ARG A 137 12.99 -23.31 6.76
CA ARG A 137 14.00 -24.38 6.72
C ARG A 137 15.31 -23.97 7.39
N ASP A 138 15.85 -22.83 6.98
CA ASP A 138 17.19 -22.40 7.38
C ASP A 138 17.14 -21.68 8.73
N ARG A 139 16.08 -20.92 8.98
CA ARG A 139 15.84 -20.14 10.21
C ARG A 139 16.98 -19.15 10.44
N ALA A 140 17.43 -18.53 9.36
CA ALA A 140 18.56 -17.61 9.35
C ALA A 140 18.21 -16.27 10.02
N THR A 141 16.94 -15.88 9.94
CA THR A 141 16.41 -14.66 10.55
C THR A 141 16.05 -14.88 12.02
N PRO A 142 16.22 -13.86 12.89
CA PRO A 142 15.78 -13.97 14.27
C PRO A 142 14.27 -14.19 14.38
N GLU A 143 13.48 -13.59 13.48
CA GLU A 143 12.02 -13.76 13.44
C GLU A 143 11.63 -15.19 13.06
N GLY A 144 12.26 -15.77 12.03
CA GLY A 144 12.02 -17.15 11.61
C GLY A 144 12.44 -18.18 12.67
N ALA A 145 13.62 -18.00 13.26
CA ALA A 145 14.09 -18.86 14.36
C ALA A 145 13.16 -18.78 15.58
N LEU A 146 12.67 -17.58 15.90
CA LEU A 146 11.70 -17.35 16.97
C LEU A 146 10.39 -18.10 16.71
N LEU A 147 9.76 -17.91 15.55
CA LEU A 147 8.48 -18.57 15.25
C LEU A 147 8.63 -20.10 15.30
N HIS A 148 9.72 -20.63 14.76
CA HIS A 148 10.01 -22.06 14.82
C HIS A 148 10.12 -22.56 16.28
N ARG A 149 10.79 -21.82 17.16
CA ARG A 149 10.88 -22.17 18.59
C ARG A 149 9.52 -22.11 19.27
N VAL A 150 8.76 -21.03 19.08
CA VAL A 150 7.44 -20.84 19.69
C VAL A 150 6.48 -21.97 19.30
N VAL A 151 6.40 -22.32 18.01
CA VAL A 151 5.56 -23.43 17.53
C VAL A 151 5.97 -24.75 18.19
N ARG A 152 7.27 -25.04 18.30
CA ARG A 152 7.74 -26.29 18.93
C ARG A 152 7.48 -26.34 20.44
N GLU A 153 7.75 -25.26 21.15
CA GLU A 153 7.56 -25.18 22.61
C GLU A 153 6.08 -25.19 22.98
N PHE A 154 5.26 -24.45 22.24
CA PHE A 154 3.80 -24.42 22.45
C PHE A 154 3.12 -25.73 22.01
N SER A 155 3.67 -26.44 21.01
CA SER A 155 3.13 -27.70 20.49
C SER A 155 1.63 -27.61 20.15
N PRO A 156 1.23 -26.72 19.22
CA PRO A 156 -0.18 -26.53 18.86
C PRO A 156 -0.73 -27.72 18.08
N GLY A 157 -2.03 -27.98 18.23
CA GLY A 157 -2.77 -28.87 17.34
C GLY A 157 -3.23 -28.16 16.05
N TYR A 158 -3.44 -26.84 16.13
CA TYR A 158 -3.93 -26.02 15.02
C TYR A 158 -3.14 -24.73 14.87
N ALA A 159 -3.05 -24.24 13.63
CA ALA A 159 -2.38 -22.99 13.31
C ALA A 159 -3.19 -22.15 12.32
N PHE A 160 -3.22 -20.84 12.54
CA PHE A 160 -3.66 -19.86 11.55
C PHE A 160 -2.47 -19.04 11.05
N ASN A 161 -2.16 -19.21 9.76
CA ASN A 161 -1.17 -18.40 9.06
C ASN A 161 -1.88 -17.23 8.36
N LEU A 162 -1.67 -16.02 8.86
CA LEU A 162 -2.49 -14.86 8.49
C LEU A 162 -1.72 -13.88 7.60
N HIS A 163 -2.18 -13.70 6.37
CA HIS A 163 -1.48 -13.00 5.29
C HIS A 163 -2.39 -12.04 4.50
N ASN A 164 -1.78 -11.20 3.67
CA ASN A 164 -2.49 -10.50 2.61
C ASN A 164 -2.04 -10.99 1.23
N GLN A 165 -2.99 -11.11 0.32
CA GLN A 165 -2.73 -11.24 -1.11
C GLN A 165 -2.86 -9.88 -1.80
N SER A 166 -2.45 -9.82 -3.07
CA SER A 166 -2.63 -8.62 -3.89
C SER A 166 -4.12 -8.20 -3.92
N PRO A 167 -4.45 -6.94 -3.65
CA PRO A 167 -5.82 -6.45 -3.66
C PRO A 167 -6.39 -6.34 -5.07
N ARG A 168 -5.60 -6.65 -6.11
CA ARG A 168 -5.99 -6.64 -7.52
C ARG A 168 -6.34 -8.04 -8.05
N ARG A 169 -6.35 -9.07 -7.20
CA ARG A 169 -6.75 -10.42 -7.60
C ARG A 169 -8.26 -10.48 -7.78
N LEU A 170 -8.70 -11.01 -8.92
CA LEU A 170 -10.10 -11.18 -9.27
C LEU A 170 -10.44 -12.65 -9.50
N LEU A 171 -11.70 -13.02 -9.26
CA LEU A 171 -12.27 -14.24 -9.81
C LEU A 171 -12.79 -14.00 -11.24
N PRO A 172 -12.89 -15.06 -12.08
CA PRO A 172 -13.58 -14.98 -13.35
C PRO A 172 -14.98 -14.38 -13.18
N HIS A 173 -15.33 -13.40 -14.02
CA HIS A 173 -16.62 -12.72 -14.03
C HIS A 173 -17.00 -11.95 -12.73
N SER A 174 -16.08 -11.81 -11.77
CA SER A 174 -16.30 -10.96 -10.60
C SER A 174 -15.95 -9.50 -10.91
N PRO A 175 -16.84 -8.53 -10.63
CA PRO A 175 -16.53 -7.11 -10.76
C PRO A 175 -15.69 -6.58 -9.59
N ASP A 176 -15.59 -7.36 -8.51
CA ASP A 176 -14.92 -6.97 -7.28
C ASP A 176 -13.69 -7.85 -7.00
N PRO A 177 -12.68 -7.29 -6.30
CA PRO A 177 -11.54 -8.07 -5.88
C PRO A 177 -11.92 -9.16 -4.89
N ILE A 178 -11.12 -10.22 -4.90
CA ILE A 178 -11.19 -11.30 -3.92
C ILE A 178 -10.95 -10.69 -2.55
N ALA A 179 -11.86 -10.92 -1.62
CA ALA A 179 -11.80 -10.36 -0.27
C ALA A 179 -11.09 -11.33 0.68
N LEU A 180 -11.24 -12.63 0.44
CA LEU A 180 -10.57 -13.69 1.19
C LEU A 180 -10.18 -14.82 0.25
N SER A 181 -8.92 -15.24 0.30
CA SER A 181 -8.48 -16.53 -0.20
C SER A 181 -8.12 -17.44 0.98
N VAL A 182 -8.40 -18.74 0.83
CA VAL A 182 -8.07 -19.73 1.86
C VAL A 182 -7.22 -20.86 1.30
N LEU A 183 -6.36 -21.44 2.14
CA LEU A 183 -5.52 -22.57 1.80
C LEU A 183 -5.33 -23.50 2.99
N VAL A 184 -5.41 -24.80 2.73
CA VAL A 184 -4.75 -25.81 3.57
C VAL A 184 -3.38 -26.06 2.92
N PRO A 185 -2.27 -25.65 3.54
CA PRO A 185 -0.96 -25.78 2.93
C PRO A 185 -0.64 -27.24 2.61
N PRO A 186 -0.07 -27.55 1.42
CA PRO A 186 0.36 -28.91 1.12
C PRO A 186 1.46 -29.35 2.08
N VAL A 187 1.40 -30.60 2.54
CA VAL A 187 2.37 -31.15 3.50
C VAL A 187 3.65 -31.67 2.83
N ASP A 188 3.55 -32.05 1.56
CA ASP A 188 4.60 -32.63 0.74
C ASP A 188 4.31 -32.38 -0.77
N PRO A 189 5.25 -32.69 -1.70
CA PRO A 189 5.03 -32.50 -3.14
C PRO A 189 3.85 -33.29 -3.72
N GLN A 190 3.40 -34.36 -3.05
CA GLN A 190 2.25 -35.17 -3.46
C GLN A 190 0.91 -34.63 -2.92
N ASN A 191 0.95 -33.59 -2.08
CA ASN A 191 -0.19 -33.07 -1.34
C ASN A 191 -0.93 -34.15 -0.53
N SER A 192 -0.17 -34.97 0.21
CA SER A 192 -0.73 -36.07 1.01
C SER A 192 -1.79 -35.62 2.00
N GLN A 193 -2.92 -36.34 2.03
CA GLN A 193 -4.05 -36.05 2.92
C GLN A 193 -3.86 -36.69 4.31
N THR A 194 -2.89 -36.18 5.07
CA THR A 194 -2.61 -36.64 6.45
C THR A 194 -3.74 -36.24 7.41
N PRO A 195 -3.83 -36.83 8.63
CA PRO A 195 -4.85 -36.43 9.61
C PRO A 195 -4.90 -34.93 9.89
N GLY A 196 -3.74 -34.26 9.99
CA GLY A 196 -3.67 -32.81 10.16
C GLY A 196 -4.20 -32.04 8.95
N VAL A 197 -4.01 -32.54 7.72
CA VAL A 197 -4.56 -31.92 6.50
C VAL A 197 -6.07 -32.09 6.45
N LEU A 198 -6.59 -33.25 6.86
CA LEU A 198 -8.03 -33.49 6.93
C LEU A 198 -8.70 -32.61 7.99
N GLU A 199 -8.09 -32.44 9.16
CA GLU A 199 -8.59 -31.51 10.19
C GLU A 199 -8.53 -30.05 9.73
N ALA A 200 -7.44 -29.62 9.11
CA ALA A 200 -7.36 -28.28 8.52
C ALA A 200 -8.42 -28.07 7.43
N THR A 201 -8.70 -29.10 6.63
CA THR A 201 -9.76 -29.08 5.60
C THR A 201 -11.15 -28.94 6.23
N ARG A 202 -11.41 -29.63 7.34
CA ARG A 202 -12.67 -29.49 8.09
C ARG A 202 -12.83 -28.05 8.61
N VAL A 203 -11.78 -27.51 9.25
CA VAL A 203 -11.80 -26.14 9.80
C VAL A 203 -12.01 -25.12 8.68
N VAL A 204 -11.26 -25.19 7.58
CA VAL A 204 -11.41 -24.23 6.49
C VAL A 204 -12.76 -24.35 5.79
N ALA A 205 -13.36 -25.54 5.72
CA ALA A 205 -14.72 -25.70 5.19
C ALA A 205 -15.74 -24.94 6.05
N SER A 206 -15.63 -25.00 7.38
CA SER A 206 -16.45 -24.19 8.29
C SER A 206 -16.24 -22.69 8.11
N VAL A 207 -14.99 -22.25 7.94
CA VAL A 207 -14.67 -20.85 7.60
C VAL A 207 -15.39 -20.43 6.32
N CYS A 208 -15.27 -21.23 5.25
CA CYS A 208 -15.90 -20.95 3.96
C CYS A 208 -17.42 -20.87 4.08
N HIS A 209 -18.03 -21.83 4.79
CA HIS A 209 -19.47 -21.86 5.02
C HIS A 209 -19.97 -20.60 5.73
N ALA A 210 -19.28 -20.17 6.80
CA ALA A 210 -19.67 -19.01 7.61
C ALA A 210 -19.60 -17.68 6.84
N VAL A 211 -18.66 -17.55 5.90
CA VAL A 211 -18.43 -16.28 5.17
C VAL A 211 -19.00 -16.26 3.76
N ALA A 212 -19.44 -17.39 3.19
CA ALA A 212 -19.89 -17.49 1.81
C ALA A 212 -20.95 -16.43 1.44
N GLY A 213 -21.96 -16.24 2.31
CA GLY A 213 -23.02 -15.25 2.08
C GLY A 213 -22.53 -13.80 2.04
N ARG A 214 -21.46 -13.46 2.78
CA ARG A 214 -20.86 -12.11 2.84
C ARG A 214 -19.80 -11.89 1.78
N CYS A 215 -19.08 -12.93 1.40
CA CYS A 215 -18.10 -12.89 0.33
C CYS A 215 -18.78 -12.74 -1.04
N GLY A 216 -19.87 -13.46 -1.30
CA GLY A 216 -20.40 -13.64 -2.64
C GLY A 216 -19.30 -14.18 -3.58
N SER A 217 -19.13 -13.57 -4.75
CA SER A 217 -18.07 -13.91 -5.72
C SER A 217 -16.67 -13.37 -5.34
N ARG A 218 -16.33 -13.34 -4.05
CA ARG A 218 -15.04 -12.82 -3.54
C ARG A 218 -14.31 -13.76 -2.58
N LEU A 219 -14.76 -15.02 -2.50
CA LEU A 219 -14.08 -16.08 -1.76
C LEU A 219 -13.38 -17.01 -2.76
N SER A 220 -12.09 -17.26 -2.56
CA SER A 220 -11.32 -18.12 -3.47
C SER A 220 -10.44 -19.13 -2.74
N ARG A 221 -10.01 -20.16 -3.47
CA ARG A 221 -8.94 -21.05 -3.03
C ARG A 221 -7.61 -20.49 -3.51
N TYR A 222 -6.68 -20.28 -2.58
CA TYR A 222 -5.33 -19.85 -2.93
C TYR A 222 -4.60 -20.99 -3.66
N THR A 223 -3.86 -20.66 -4.71
CA THR A 223 -3.06 -21.62 -5.47
C THR A 223 -1.63 -21.60 -4.96
N ALA A 224 -1.15 -22.72 -4.44
CA ALA A 224 0.24 -22.87 -4.02
C ALA A 224 0.74 -24.30 -4.28
N ASP A 225 1.92 -24.40 -4.88
CA ASP A 225 2.71 -25.63 -4.90
C ASP A 225 3.40 -25.85 -3.55
N TYR A 226 3.79 -27.09 -3.26
CA TYR A 226 4.54 -27.39 -2.05
C TYR A 226 5.85 -26.60 -1.96
N MET A 227 5.93 -25.72 -0.96
CA MET A 227 7.09 -24.90 -0.71
C MET A 227 7.65 -25.14 0.72
N PRO A 228 8.59 -26.08 0.90
CA PRO A 228 9.11 -26.47 2.22
C PRO A 228 9.89 -25.39 2.99
N ARG A 229 9.98 -24.18 2.44
CA ARG A 229 10.62 -23.01 3.04
C ARG A 229 9.61 -22.00 3.61
N CYS A 230 8.31 -22.23 3.39
CA CYS A 230 7.20 -21.46 3.96
C CYS A 230 6.80 -22.02 5.34
N PHE A 231 6.33 -21.15 6.22
CA PHE A 231 5.97 -21.55 7.59
C PHE A 231 4.66 -22.33 7.67
N GLY A 232 3.71 -22.09 6.75
CA GLY A 232 2.45 -22.84 6.70
C GLY A 232 2.68 -24.33 6.40
N GLU A 233 3.42 -24.62 5.35
CA GLU A 233 3.79 -25.97 4.91
C GLU A 233 4.71 -26.64 5.93
N TRP A 234 5.66 -25.89 6.51
CA TRP A 234 6.48 -26.42 7.59
C TRP A 234 5.61 -26.83 8.79
N ALA A 235 4.72 -25.97 9.30
CA ALA A 235 3.83 -26.31 10.42
C ALA A 235 2.94 -27.51 10.08
N GLN A 236 2.35 -27.53 8.88
CA GLN A 236 1.57 -28.67 8.39
C GLN A 236 2.39 -29.97 8.40
N SER A 237 3.66 -29.93 7.99
CA SER A 237 4.58 -31.09 8.00
C SER A 237 4.93 -31.58 9.41
N GLN A 238 4.76 -30.73 10.43
CA GLN A 238 4.91 -31.15 11.84
C GLN A 238 3.64 -31.79 12.40
N GLY A 239 2.59 -31.95 11.59
CA GLY A 239 1.30 -32.50 12.02
C GLY A 239 0.33 -31.45 12.59
N VAL A 240 0.66 -30.16 12.51
CA VAL A 240 -0.21 -29.06 12.95
C VAL A 240 -1.26 -28.82 11.87
N ALA A 241 -2.55 -28.88 12.22
CA ALA A 241 -3.64 -28.56 11.29
C ALA A 241 -3.64 -27.05 10.98
N THR A 242 -3.01 -26.67 9.88
CA THR A 242 -2.71 -25.29 9.52
C THR A 242 -3.68 -24.79 8.45
N VAL A 243 -4.30 -23.64 8.71
CA VAL A 243 -5.14 -22.92 7.75
C VAL A 243 -4.48 -21.57 7.46
N LEU A 244 -4.30 -21.28 6.17
CA LEU A 244 -3.85 -19.99 5.70
C LEU A 244 -5.06 -19.16 5.24
N LEU A 245 -5.14 -17.93 5.75
CA LEU A 245 -6.15 -16.95 5.38
C LEU A 245 -5.44 -15.74 4.76
N GLU A 246 -5.89 -15.35 3.57
CA GLU A 246 -5.28 -14.32 2.74
C GLU A 246 -6.30 -13.20 2.48
N ALA A 247 -6.16 -12.10 3.21
CA ALA A 247 -7.00 -10.93 2.99
C ALA A 247 -6.63 -10.30 1.65
N GLY A 248 -7.62 -10.04 0.80
CA GLY A 248 -7.39 -9.44 -0.52
C GLY A 248 -7.83 -7.99 -0.60
N GLY A 249 -8.56 -7.64 -1.65
CA GLY A 249 -9.03 -6.27 -1.90
C GLY A 249 -10.40 -6.01 -1.28
N SER A 250 -10.63 -4.75 -0.88
CA SER A 250 -11.94 -4.28 -0.41
C SER A 250 -12.77 -3.70 -1.55
N ARG A 251 -14.10 -3.79 -1.42
CA ARG A 251 -15.01 -3.06 -2.31
C ARG A 251 -14.81 -1.56 -2.11
N HIS A 252 -14.56 -0.84 -3.19
CA HIS A 252 -14.40 0.62 -3.18
C HIS A 252 -13.38 1.17 -2.15
N GLY A 253 -12.40 0.36 -1.73
CA GLY A 253 -11.42 0.77 -0.72
C GLY A 253 -11.91 0.71 0.74
N ASN A 254 -13.06 0.09 1.03
CA ASN A 254 -13.58 -0.05 2.40
C ASN A 254 -12.79 -1.10 3.21
N ILE A 255 -11.71 -0.66 3.86
CA ILE A 255 -10.84 -1.53 4.66
C ILE A 255 -11.58 -2.15 5.86
N GLU A 256 -12.47 -1.40 6.50
CA GLU A 256 -13.21 -1.94 7.65
C GLU A 256 -14.13 -3.10 7.27
N GLU A 257 -14.79 -3.04 6.11
CA GLU A 257 -15.61 -4.15 5.59
C GLU A 257 -14.76 -5.40 5.36
N LEU A 258 -13.57 -5.23 4.79
CA LEU A 258 -12.61 -6.31 4.58
C LEU A 258 -12.12 -6.90 5.91
N GLU A 259 -11.78 -6.04 6.89
CA GLU A 259 -11.36 -6.48 8.22
C GLU A 259 -12.50 -7.20 8.97
N ARG A 260 -13.75 -6.72 8.86
CA ARG A 260 -14.94 -7.40 9.45
C ARG A 260 -15.11 -8.80 8.88
N LEU A 261 -15.02 -8.93 7.56
CA LEU A 261 -15.14 -10.22 6.88
C LEU A 261 -14.04 -11.20 7.32
N ASN A 262 -12.79 -10.73 7.37
CA ASN A 262 -11.65 -11.56 7.77
C ASN A 262 -11.64 -11.89 9.27
N PHE A 263 -12.20 -11.01 10.11
CA PHE A 263 -12.48 -11.29 11.51
C PHE A 263 -13.50 -12.43 11.65
N LEU A 264 -14.61 -12.36 10.92
CA LEU A 264 -15.61 -13.44 10.92
C LEU A 264 -15.03 -14.77 10.45
N ALA A 265 -14.14 -14.73 9.45
CA ALA A 265 -13.44 -15.93 8.96
C ALA A 265 -12.56 -16.57 10.05
N LEU A 266 -11.73 -15.77 10.73
CA LEU A 266 -10.88 -16.27 11.82
C LEU A 266 -11.72 -16.78 13.00
N LEU A 267 -12.78 -16.05 13.36
CA LEU A 267 -13.68 -16.42 14.45
C LEU A 267 -14.39 -17.75 14.18
N ALA A 268 -14.93 -17.96 12.97
CA ALA A 268 -15.55 -19.21 12.57
C ALA A 268 -14.56 -20.39 12.59
N GLY A 269 -13.30 -20.15 12.23
CA GLY A 269 -12.24 -21.15 12.33
C GLY A 269 -11.97 -21.57 13.77
N LEU A 270 -11.91 -20.60 14.70
CA LEU A 270 -11.73 -20.87 16.12
C LEU A 270 -12.93 -21.60 16.73
N GLU A 271 -14.15 -21.20 16.40
CA GLU A 271 -15.38 -21.87 16.84
C GLU A 271 -15.42 -23.33 16.35
N ALA A 272 -15.06 -23.58 15.08
CA ALA A 272 -14.99 -24.94 14.53
C ALA A 272 -13.93 -25.84 15.21
N ILE A 273 -12.92 -25.24 15.86
CA ILE A 273 -11.92 -25.97 16.65
C ILE A 273 -12.40 -26.16 18.09
N ALA A 274 -13.06 -25.17 18.67
CA ALA A 274 -13.62 -25.23 20.02
C ALA A 274 -14.74 -26.26 20.13
N GLU A 275 -15.59 -26.36 19.10
CA GLU A 275 -16.78 -27.21 19.07
C GLU A 275 -16.78 -28.13 17.84
N PRO A 276 -15.88 -29.13 17.76
CA PRO A 276 -15.76 -30.01 16.59
C PRO A 276 -17.03 -30.84 16.31
N GLY A 277 -17.96 -30.94 17.28
CA GLY A 277 -19.23 -31.65 17.15
C GLY A 277 -20.38 -30.84 16.54
N ASN A 278 -20.23 -29.52 16.36
CA ASN A 278 -21.27 -28.71 15.74
C ASN A 278 -21.28 -28.91 14.22
N ALA A 279 -22.46 -29.28 13.69
CA ALA A 279 -22.83 -29.46 12.29
C ALA A 279 -21.68 -29.81 11.31
N ALA A 280 -21.61 -31.07 10.88
CA ALA A 280 -20.67 -31.51 9.86
C ALA A 280 -20.81 -30.65 8.58
N VAL A 281 -19.81 -29.78 8.35
CA VAL A 281 -19.71 -29.00 7.12
C VAL A 281 -19.07 -29.87 6.06
N ASP A 282 -19.68 -29.91 4.87
CA ASP A 282 -19.16 -30.68 3.74
C ASP A 282 -17.77 -30.15 3.32
N PRO A 283 -16.70 -30.96 3.39
CA PRO A 283 -15.36 -30.58 2.92
C PRO A 283 -15.32 -30.15 1.45
N SER A 284 -16.30 -30.58 0.63
CA SER A 284 -16.39 -30.21 -0.77
C SER A 284 -16.54 -28.70 -0.98
N ILE A 285 -17.04 -27.96 0.01
CA ILE A 285 -17.13 -26.49 -0.04
C ILE A 285 -15.75 -25.87 -0.31
N TYR A 286 -14.71 -26.34 0.40
CA TYR A 286 -13.34 -25.88 0.18
C TYR A 286 -12.77 -26.37 -1.16
N ALA A 287 -13.01 -27.64 -1.50
CA ALA A 287 -12.48 -28.23 -2.72
C ALA A 287 -13.02 -27.57 -4.00
N ASN A 288 -14.27 -27.10 -3.95
CA ASN A 288 -14.97 -26.49 -5.08
C ASN A 288 -14.81 -24.97 -5.16
N LEU A 289 -14.05 -24.36 -4.25
CA LEU A 289 -13.78 -22.92 -4.34
C LEU A 289 -13.05 -22.59 -5.65
N PRO A 290 -13.45 -21.50 -6.33
CA PRO A 290 -12.78 -21.07 -7.54
C PRO A 290 -11.39 -20.54 -7.24
N HIS A 291 -10.51 -20.61 -8.24
CA HIS A 291 -9.18 -20.02 -8.18
C HIS A 291 -9.19 -18.61 -8.81
N ALA A 292 -8.32 -17.74 -8.30
CA ALA A 292 -8.10 -16.42 -8.88
C ALA A 292 -7.63 -16.53 -10.34
N LEU A 293 -7.91 -15.49 -11.12
CA LEU A 293 -7.26 -15.31 -12.43
C LEU A 293 -5.74 -15.30 -12.27
N GLU A 294 -5.03 -15.87 -13.26
CA GLU A 294 -3.57 -15.86 -13.28
C GLU A 294 -3.02 -14.44 -13.32
N ARG A 295 -3.66 -13.57 -14.11
CA ARG A 295 -3.31 -12.15 -14.25
C ARG A 295 -4.05 -11.33 -13.19
N GLU A 296 -3.33 -10.40 -12.58
CA GLU A 296 -3.93 -9.39 -11.71
C GLU A 296 -4.58 -8.29 -12.54
N ALA A 297 -5.63 -7.68 -12.00
CA ALA A 297 -6.14 -6.42 -12.52
C ALA A 297 -5.09 -5.30 -12.34
N PHE A 298 -5.29 -4.19 -13.05
CA PHE A 298 -4.61 -2.93 -12.74
C PHE A 298 -5.35 -2.16 -11.63
N ASP A 299 -4.68 -1.28 -10.90
CA ASP A 299 -5.38 -0.33 -10.01
C ASP A 299 -6.30 0.59 -10.83
N LEU A 300 -5.84 1.05 -11.99
CA LEU A 300 -6.60 1.80 -12.97
C LEU A 300 -6.30 1.26 -14.38
N PHE A 301 -7.35 0.98 -15.13
CA PHE A 301 -7.29 0.59 -16.53
C PHE A 301 -7.91 1.68 -17.41
N VAL A 302 -7.14 2.23 -18.34
CA VAL A 302 -7.63 3.24 -19.30
C VAL A 302 -7.67 2.60 -20.68
N SER A 303 -8.87 2.37 -21.19
CA SER A 303 -9.08 1.67 -22.46
C SER A 303 -9.13 2.64 -23.63
N ARG A 304 -8.40 2.30 -24.69
CA ARG A 304 -8.39 2.97 -26.00
C ARG A 304 -8.15 4.49 -26.04
N PRO A 305 -7.32 5.10 -25.16
CA PRO A 305 -6.88 6.47 -25.40
C PRO A 305 -5.98 6.56 -26.65
N LEU A 306 -5.94 7.74 -27.26
CA LEU A 306 -4.89 8.11 -28.21
C LEU A 306 -3.66 8.56 -27.41
N LEU A 307 -2.58 7.80 -27.48
CA LEU A 307 -1.31 8.06 -26.79
C LEU A 307 -0.32 8.76 -27.70
N ILE A 308 0.44 9.70 -27.14
CA ILE A 308 1.59 10.30 -27.81
C ILE A 308 2.87 9.72 -27.19
N CYS A 309 3.54 8.83 -27.92
CA CYS A 309 4.71 8.08 -27.42
C CYS A 309 6.06 8.73 -27.77
N GLY A 310 6.08 9.91 -28.38
CA GLY A 310 7.31 10.66 -28.64
C GLY A 310 7.21 11.73 -29.73
N PRO A 311 8.22 12.61 -29.84
CA PRO A 311 8.31 13.69 -30.84
C PRO A 311 8.01 13.20 -32.26
N GLY A 312 7.07 13.85 -32.95
CA GLY A 312 6.74 13.55 -34.35
C GLY A 312 6.05 12.20 -34.60
N THR A 313 5.77 11.43 -33.55
CA THR A 313 5.01 10.18 -33.68
C THR A 313 3.53 10.46 -33.89
N LYS A 314 2.89 9.66 -34.74
CA LYS A 314 1.44 9.68 -34.84
C LYS A 314 0.85 9.14 -33.54
N PRO A 315 -0.24 9.74 -33.02
CA PRO A 315 -0.94 9.15 -31.88
C PRO A 315 -1.33 7.70 -32.17
N VAL A 316 -1.12 6.84 -31.18
CA VAL A 316 -1.48 5.41 -31.26
C VAL A 316 -2.61 5.15 -30.29
N GLU A 317 -3.66 4.49 -30.77
CA GLU A 317 -4.69 3.96 -29.87
C GLU A 317 -4.13 2.73 -29.15
N ALA A 318 -3.96 2.82 -27.84
CA ALA A 318 -3.44 1.71 -27.02
C ALA A 318 -3.94 1.84 -25.57
N ASP A 319 -4.19 0.71 -24.94
CA ASP A 319 -4.65 0.67 -23.55
C ASP A 319 -3.51 0.99 -22.58
N LEU A 320 -3.85 1.56 -21.42
CA LEU A 320 -2.92 1.83 -20.31
C LEU A 320 -3.33 1.07 -19.05
N GLY A 321 -2.37 0.34 -18.48
CA GLY A 321 -2.48 -0.24 -17.15
C GLY A 321 -1.67 0.57 -16.14
N VAL A 322 -2.32 1.06 -15.08
CA VAL A 322 -1.70 1.88 -14.03
C VAL A 322 -1.81 1.17 -12.69
N ASN A 323 -0.68 1.03 -12.00
CA ASN A 323 -0.60 0.41 -10.68
C ASN A 323 0.00 1.34 -9.63
N ARG A 324 -0.43 1.18 -8.38
CA ARG A 324 0.21 1.81 -7.23
C ARG A 324 1.46 1.02 -6.83
N PRO A 325 2.49 1.68 -6.28
CA PRO A 325 3.79 1.05 -6.02
C PRO A 325 3.79 -0.05 -4.95
N ASN A 326 2.78 -0.11 -4.07
CA ASN A 326 2.72 -1.13 -3.02
C ASN A 326 1.63 -2.17 -3.34
N LYS A 327 2.03 -3.42 -3.56
CA LYS A 327 1.14 -4.49 -4.04
C LYS A 327 0.35 -5.18 -2.92
N SER A 328 0.74 -5.03 -1.65
CA SER A 328 0.09 -5.74 -0.52
C SER A 328 -0.32 -4.82 0.65
N ALA A 329 0.19 -3.58 0.71
CA ALA A 329 -0.16 -2.64 1.78
C ALA A 329 -1.60 -2.15 1.71
N MET A 330 -2.35 -2.46 2.76
CA MET A 330 -3.71 -1.98 2.99
C MET A 330 -3.76 -1.23 4.34
N PRO A 331 -4.25 0.03 4.40
CA PRO A 331 -4.75 0.83 3.29
C PRO A 331 -3.63 1.22 2.32
N PRO A 332 -3.95 1.41 1.01
CA PRO A 332 -2.96 1.85 0.05
C PRO A 332 -2.30 3.14 0.54
N CYS A 333 -0.97 3.18 0.58
CA CYS A 333 -0.26 4.42 0.83
C CYS A 333 -0.67 5.46 -0.23
N PRO A 334 -1.07 6.69 0.17
CA PRO A 334 -1.29 7.79 -0.77
C PRO A 334 -0.03 8.00 -1.61
N GLY A 335 -0.12 7.85 -2.93
CA GLY A 335 1.06 7.90 -3.78
C GLY A 335 0.78 7.73 -5.27
N LEU A 336 1.67 8.33 -6.06
CA LEU A 336 1.72 8.32 -7.53
C LEU A 336 1.62 6.89 -8.08
N GLY A 337 0.57 6.62 -8.86
CA GLY A 337 0.53 5.43 -9.69
C GLY A 337 1.71 5.43 -10.67
N ARG A 338 2.02 4.27 -11.25
CA ARG A 338 2.96 4.11 -12.36
C ARG A 338 2.26 3.44 -13.51
N ILE A 339 2.61 3.82 -14.73
CA ILE A 339 2.19 3.09 -15.93
C ILE A 339 2.96 1.78 -15.95
N GLU A 340 2.26 0.69 -15.66
CA GLU A 340 2.84 -0.65 -15.63
C GLU A 340 2.95 -1.22 -17.04
N ASP A 341 1.91 -1.02 -17.86
CA ASP A 341 1.82 -1.59 -19.19
C ASP A 341 1.10 -0.64 -20.17
N ILE A 342 1.49 -0.73 -21.44
CA ILE A 342 0.94 0.01 -22.58
C ILE A 342 0.85 -0.95 -23.75
N GLY A 343 -0.32 -1.03 -24.40
CA GLY A 343 -0.50 -1.77 -25.64
C GLY A 343 -1.84 -2.47 -25.75
N ASP A 344 -1.82 -3.72 -26.21
CA ASP A 344 -3.00 -4.58 -26.26
C ASP A 344 -3.24 -5.23 -24.89
N LEU A 345 -4.18 -4.66 -24.14
CA LEU A 345 -4.52 -5.12 -22.80
C LEU A 345 -5.96 -5.65 -22.74
N ARG A 346 -6.50 -6.16 -23.86
CA ARG A 346 -7.89 -6.63 -23.97
C ARG A 346 -8.22 -7.82 -23.07
N GLU A 347 -7.22 -8.59 -22.65
CA GLU A 347 -7.36 -9.68 -21.67
C GLU A 347 -7.23 -9.21 -20.21
N TYR A 348 -6.91 -7.94 -19.99
CA TYR A 348 -6.77 -7.34 -18.67
C TYR A 348 -8.02 -6.52 -18.30
N THR A 349 -8.10 -6.18 -17.02
CA THR A 349 -9.11 -5.27 -16.47
C THR A 349 -8.48 -4.40 -15.39
N GLY A 350 -9.24 -3.48 -14.83
CA GLY A 350 -8.84 -2.65 -13.70
C GLY A 350 -9.86 -2.67 -12.58
N LEU A 351 -9.41 -2.42 -11.34
CA LEU A 351 -10.29 -2.13 -10.21
C LEU A 351 -11.11 -0.85 -10.46
N ALA A 352 -10.50 0.12 -11.14
CA ALA A 352 -11.17 1.24 -11.78
C ALA A 352 -10.92 1.19 -13.29
N THR A 353 -11.93 1.54 -14.08
CA THR A 353 -11.82 1.55 -15.55
C THR A 353 -12.28 2.88 -16.11
N ILE A 354 -11.55 3.40 -17.09
CA ILE A 354 -11.95 4.56 -17.91
C ILE A 354 -12.03 4.11 -19.37
N ASN A 355 -13.13 4.41 -20.05
CA ASN A 355 -13.20 4.32 -21.51
C ASN A 355 -12.77 5.66 -22.10
N ALA A 356 -11.59 5.69 -22.71
CA ALA A 356 -10.97 6.87 -23.29
C ALA A 356 -10.99 6.84 -24.82
N GLN A 357 -11.87 6.06 -25.44
CA GLN A 357 -12.01 6.02 -26.89
C GLN A 357 -12.29 7.43 -27.46
N GLY A 358 -11.45 7.85 -28.41
CA GLY A 358 -11.55 9.18 -29.03
C GLY A 358 -11.01 10.33 -28.16
N MET A 359 -10.51 10.04 -26.96
CA MET A 359 -9.80 11.01 -26.11
C MET A 359 -8.30 10.94 -26.40
N LEU A 360 -7.64 12.09 -26.33
CA LEU A 360 -6.19 12.19 -26.27
C LEU A 360 -5.76 12.04 -24.81
N CYS A 361 -4.80 11.14 -24.57
CA CYS A 361 -4.14 11.03 -23.28
C CYS A 361 -2.79 11.71 -23.36
N LEU A 362 -2.62 12.72 -22.51
CA LEU A 362 -1.43 13.56 -22.43
C LEU A 362 -0.79 13.42 -21.06
N PRO A 363 0.53 13.60 -20.94
CA PRO A 363 1.15 13.92 -19.67
C PRO A 363 0.51 15.20 -19.10
N GLY A 364 0.26 15.20 -17.80
CA GLY A 364 -0.32 16.36 -17.13
C GLY A 364 0.69 17.51 -17.00
N GLY A 365 0.21 18.74 -17.19
CA GLY A 365 1.03 19.94 -17.20
C GLY A 365 1.52 20.35 -15.80
N ILE A 366 2.56 21.18 -15.79
CA ILE A 366 3.03 21.87 -14.58
C ILE A 366 2.50 23.29 -14.60
N GLY A 367 1.80 23.73 -13.58
CA GLY A 367 1.40 25.12 -13.35
C GLY A 367 2.33 25.84 -12.39
N ILE A 368 2.43 27.16 -12.52
CA ILE A 368 3.09 28.03 -11.53
C ILE A 368 2.05 29.02 -11.03
N ALA A 369 1.98 29.20 -9.71
CA ALA A 369 1.08 30.17 -9.07
C ALA A 369 1.81 30.98 -7.99
N GLU A 370 1.40 32.23 -7.82
CA GLU A 370 1.79 33.10 -6.72
C GLU A 370 0.56 33.30 -5.81
N PRO A 371 0.57 32.79 -4.56
CA PRO A 371 -0.52 33.03 -3.64
C PRO A 371 -0.44 34.49 -3.17
N PRO A 372 -1.57 35.19 -3.02
CA PRO A 372 -1.61 36.60 -2.61
C PRO A 372 -1.19 36.86 -1.14
N GLY A 373 -0.64 35.86 -0.42
CA GLY A 373 -0.31 35.95 1.01
C GLY A 373 0.16 34.62 1.63
N VAL A 374 -0.12 34.44 2.93
CA VAL A 374 0.17 33.20 3.66
C VAL A 374 -0.66 32.06 3.06
N PRO A 375 -0.06 30.93 2.64
CA PRO A 375 -0.82 29.81 2.12
C PRO A 375 -1.78 29.24 3.17
N ASP A 376 -3.05 29.13 2.79
CA ASP A 376 -4.09 28.42 3.54
C ASP A 376 -4.77 27.36 2.65
N SER A 377 -5.60 26.50 3.27
CA SER A 377 -6.24 25.39 2.56
C SER A 377 -7.20 25.86 1.48
N VAL A 378 -7.94 26.95 1.70
CA VAL A 378 -8.98 27.44 0.78
C VAL A 378 -8.33 28.07 -0.47
N ALA A 379 -7.30 28.89 -0.28
CA ALA A 379 -6.54 29.46 -1.37
C ALA A 379 -5.86 28.37 -2.21
N LEU A 380 -5.32 27.33 -1.55
CA LEU A 380 -4.70 26.23 -2.26
C LEU A 380 -5.73 25.37 -3.01
N GLU A 381 -6.90 25.10 -2.44
CA GLU A 381 -7.99 24.39 -3.12
C GLU A 381 -8.39 25.11 -4.41
N ARG A 382 -8.62 26.43 -4.34
CA ARG A 382 -8.95 27.23 -5.53
C ARG A 382 -7.86 27.19 -6.60
N LEU A 383 -6.59 27.33 -6.22
CA LEU A 383 -5.48 27.25 -7.17
C LEU A 383 -5.37 25.87 -7.84
N GLN A 384 -5.69 24.81 -7.10
CA GLN A 384 -5.74 23.45 -7.66
C GLN A 384 -6.89 23.29 -8.65
N GLU A 385 -8.08 23.82 -8.36
CA GLU A 385 -9.22 23.81 -9.28
C GLU A 385 -8.91 24.60 -10.57
N GLU A 386 -8.29 25.78 -10.45
CA GLU A 386 -7.87 26.58 -11.59
C GLU A 386 -6.80 25.86 -12.43
N ALA A 387 -5.83 25.19 -11.79
CA ALA A 387 -4.80 24.39 -12.45
C ALA A 387 -5.40 23.17 -13.18
N LEU A 388 -6.29 22.43 -12.54
CA LEU A 388 -7.01 21.29 -13.13
C LEU A 388 -7.82 21.72 -14.36
N GLY A 389 -8.50 22.87 -14.30
CA GLY A 389 -9.22 23.45 -15.45
C GLY A 389 -8.32 23.77 -16.64
N ARG A 390 -7.00 23.88 -16.42
CA ARG A 390 -5.95 24.08 -17.43
C ARG A 390 -5.12 22.81 -17.67
N GLY A 391 -5.63 21.62 -17.35
CA GLY A 391 -4.91 20.36 -17.57
C GLY A 391 -3.57 20.27 -16.83
N GLN A 392 -3.40 21.06 -15.76
CA GLN A 392 -2.22 21.02 -14.91
C GLN A 392 -2.50 20.11 -13.73
N THR A 393 -1.57 19.18 -13.51
CA THR A 393 -1.66 18.13 -12.49
C THR A 393 -0.47 18.19 -11.53
N THR A 394 0.45 19.12 -11.78
CA THR A 394 1.46 19.60 -10.84
C THR A 394 1.36 21.11 -10.75
N LEU A 395 1.41 21.68 -9.55
CA LEU A 395 1.35 23.10 -9.27
C LEU A 395 2.53 23.51 -8.39
N LEU A 396 3.33 24.46 -8.87
CA LEU A 396 4.44 25.06 -8.14
C LEU A 396 3.98 26.43 -7.61
N VAL A 397 3.89 26.54 -6.28
CA VAL A 397 3.43 27.75 -5.59
C VAL A 397 4.64 28.53 -5.10
N ILE A 398 4.88 29.70 -5.67
CA ILE A 398 5.98 30.59 -5.29
C ILE A 398 5.61 31.31 -3.98
N VAL A 399 6.48 31.29 -2.99
CA VAL A 399 6.20 31.84 -1.65
C VAL A 399 7.39 32.64 -1.12
N ASP A 400 7.13 33.63 -0.25
CA ASP A 400 8.20 34.31 0.47
C ASP A 400 8.75 33.41 1.58
N GLY A 401 9.94 32.84 1.32
CA GLY A 401 10.63 31.96 2.25
C GLY A 401 11.15 32.65 3.50
N SER A 402 11.17 34.00 3.54
CA SER A 402 11.65 34.76 4.70
C SER A 402 10.57 35.00 5.75
N SER A 403 9.28 34.88 5.40
CA SER A 403 8.16 35.09 6.31
C SER A 403 7.90 33.86 7.20
N GLN A 404 7.95 34.05 8.51
CA GLN A 404 7.63 33.00 9.48
C GLN A 404 6.15 32.57 9.37
N ALA A 405 5.24 33.52 9.13
CA ALA A 405 3.82 33.24 8.94
C ALA A 405 3.56 32.36 7.70
N VAL A 406 4.29 32.59 6.60
CA VAL A 406 4.21 31.76 5.38
C VAL A 406 4.71 30.34 5.66
N ARG A 407 5.82 30.18 6.37
CA ARG A 407 6.34 28.86 6.76
C ARG A 407 5.35 28.09 7.64
N ASP A 408 4.71 28.77 8.58
CA ASP A 408 3.73 28.15 9.47
C ASP A 408 2.44 27.78 8.72
N GLY A 409 2.00 28.61 7.77
CA GLY A 409 0.91 28.28 6.83
C GLY A 409 1.21 27.02 6.00
N ILE A 410 2.41 26.92 5.43
CA ILE A 410 2.83 25.70 4.69
C ILE A 410 2.80 24.46 5.60
N ARG A 411 3.32 24.56 6.83
CA ARG A 411 3.25 23.45 7.80
C ARG A 411 1.81 23.06 8.12
N GLN A 412 0.90 24.02 8.20
CA GLN A 412 -0.50 23.76 8.51
C GLN A 412 -1.21 23.07 7.35
N VAL A 413 -1.03 23.56 6.13
CA VAL A 413 -1.64 22.96 4.93
C VAL A 413 -1.08 21.56 4.66
N THR A 414 0.21 21.34 4.92
CA THR A 414 0.84 20.01 4.75
C THR A 414 0.48 19.00 5.83
N LYS A 415 -0.09 19.44 6.95
CA LYS A 415 -0.75 18.56 7.94
C LYS A 415 -2.21 18.25 7.58
N GLY A 416 -2.77 18.97 6.61
CA GLY A 416 -4.12 18.80 6.11
C GLY A 416 -4.28 17.58 5.20
N PRO A 417 -5.48 17.37 4.63
CA PRO A 417 -5.72 16.34 3.64
C PRO A 417 -4.80 16.48 2.42
N ALA A 418 -4.51 15.36 1.76
CA ALA A 418 -3.66 15.36 0.56
C ALA A 418 -4.32 16.19 -0.56
N PRO A 419 -3.54 17.00 -1.31
CA PRO A 419 -4.06 17.81 -2.41
C PRO A 419 -4.56 16.93 -3.57
N LEU A 420 -5.46 17.49 -4.38
CA LEU A 420 -6.03 16.87 -5.59
C LEU A 420 -4.98 16.64 -6.68
N ILE A 421 -3.97 17.51 -6.72
CA ILE A 421 -2.85 17.47 -7.67
C ILE A 421 -1.52 17.61 -6.93
N HIS A 422 -0.40 17.35 -7.60
CA HIS A 422 0.91 17.54 -6.98
C HIS A 422 1.15 19.01 -6.67
N VAL A 423 1.41 19.37 -5.41
CA VAL A 423 1.74 20.75 -5.03
C VAL A 423 3.16 20.82 -4.46
N GLY A 424 3.98 21.67 -5.06
CA GLY A 424 5.30 22.05 -4.56
C GLY A 424 5.32 23.52 -4.16
N PHE A 425 6.05 23.87 -3.09
CA PHE A 425 6.26 25.26 -2.70
C PHE A 425 7.69 25.68 -3.04
N VAL A 426 7.84 26.80 -3.76
CA VAL A 426 9.12 27.36 -4.19
C VAL A 426 9.37 28.65 -3.40
N ALA A 427 10.41 28.66 -2.56
CA ALA A 427 10.68 29.78 -1.66
C ALA A 427 11.63 30.82 -2.30
N CYS A 428 11.20 32.08 -2.42
CA CYS A 428 12.00 33.22 -2.87
C CYS A 428 12.34 34.18 -1.71
N ARG A 429 13.36 35.03 -1.84
CA ARG A 429 13.72 36.05 -0.82
C ARG A 429 12.94 37.36 -1.05
N ALA A 430 12.50 38.00 0.04
CA ALA A 430 11.71 39.24 -0.01
C ALA A 430 12.33 40.43 -0.78
N SER A 431 13.67 40.48 -0.94
CA SER A 431 14.34 41.50 -1.75
C SER A 431 14.16 41.32 -3.26
N GLU A 432 13.71 40.15 -3.71
CA GLU A 432 13.42 39.81 -5.11
C GLU A 432 11.92 39.83 -5.40
N ALA A 433 11.07 39.67 -4.38
CA ALA A 433 9.61 39.70 -4.50
C ALA A 433 9.01 41.11 -4.69
N SER A 434 9.79 42.17 -4.46
CA SER A 434 9.34 43.58 -4.55
C SER A 434 9.83 44.31 -5.80
N VAL A 435 10.73 43.71 -6.56
CA VAL A 435 11.15 44.24 -7.86
C VAL A 435 10.30 43.46 -8.85
N GLY A 436 9.49 44.14 -9.68
CA GLY A 436 8.67 43.52 -10.73
C GLY A 436 9.50 42.84 -11.81
N LEU A 437 10.28 41.84 -11.42
CA LEU A 437 11.11 40.99 -12.24
C LEU A 437 10.17 39.97 -12.85
N GLY A 438 9.53 40.39 -13.95
CA GLY A 438 8.85 39.46 -14.83
C GLY A 438 9.79 38.34 -15.30
N ALA A 439 9.19 37.29 -15.83
CA ALA A 439 9.83 36.06 -16.32
C ALA A 439 11.11 36.26 -17.16
N ASP A 440 11.30 37.44 -17.76
CA ASP A 440 12.42 37.80 -18.63
C ASP A 440 13.78 37.96 -17.92
N TRP A 441 13.81 38.40 -16.64
CA TRP A 441 15.06 38.47 -15.87
C TRP A 441 15.60 37.06 -15.55
N LEU A 442 14.70 36.13 -15.26
CA LEU A 442 15.04 34.74 -14.99
C LEU A 442 15.64 34.07 -16.24
N LEU A 443 15.22 34.47 -17.44
CA LEU A 443 15.72 33.96 -18.72
C LEU A 443 17.15 34.44 -19.05
N GLY A 444 17.52 35.68 -18.73
CA GLY A 444 18.83 36.25 -19.09
C GLY A 444 20.01 35.83 -18.20
N ALA A 445 19.75 35.37 -16.97
CA ALA A 445 20.79 34.87 -16.06
C ALA A 445 21.19 33.41 -16.35
N LEU A 446 20.35 32.66 -17.07
CA LEU A 446 20.51 31.24 -17.38
C LEU A 446 21.57 30.95 -18.46
N ASP A 447 21.87 31.91 -19.33
CA ASP A 447 22.79 31.74 -20.47
C ASP A 447 24.28 31.62 -20.09
N ASN A 448 24.68 31.79 -18.82
CA ASN A 448 26.09 32.04 -18.43
C ASN A 448 26.75 31.01 -17.46
N ALA A 449 26.24 29.78 -17.28
CA ALA A 449 26.82 28.81 -16.32
C ALA A 449 27.66 27.66 -16.95
N ASP A 450 28.78 27.32 -16.29
CA ASP A 450 29.95 26.54 -16.77
C ASP A 450 29.74 25.00 -16.85
N PRO A 451 30.14 24.30 -17.95
CA PRO A 451 29.76 22.90 -18.22
C PRO A 451 30.54 21.78 -17.49
N SER A 452 31.50 22.07 -16.61
CA SER A 452 32.49 21.06 -16.17
C SER A 452 32.07 20.11 -15.02
N ILE A 453 30.77 19.97 -14.67
CA ILE A 453 30.31 19.23 -13.46
C ILE A 453 29.21 18.19 -13.75
N MET A 454 29.32 17.35 -14.79
CA MET A 454 28.35 16.27 -15.02
C MET A 454 29.00 14.93 -15.42
N SER A 455 28.76 13.88 -14.62
CA SER A 455 28.86 12.48 -15.09
C SER A 455 27.80 11.59 -14.41
N ASP A 456 27.16 10.77 -15.26
CA ASP A 456 26.23 9.65 -15.00
C ASP A 456 24.73 9.96 -14.79
N THR A 457 24.05 10.51 -15.82
CA THR A 457 22.76 10.05 -16.40
C THR A 457 22.25 11.04 -17.46
N LEU A 458 21.80 10.49 -18.61
CA LEU A 458 21.16 11.11 -19.79
C LEU A 458 21.70 12.46 -20.27
N SER A 459 22.40 12.44 -21.41
CA SER A 459 23.04 13.62 -21.99
C SER A 459 22.03 14.64 -22.51
N VAL A 460 22.34 15.91 -22.26
CA VAL A 460 21.68 17.15 -22.74
C VAL A 460 21.39 17.16 -24.26
N GLU A 461 22.07 16.33 -25.05
CA GLU A 461 21.81 16.13 -26.49
C GLU A 461 20.45 15.48 -26.79
N ASP A 462 19.91 14.65 -25.89
CA ASP A 462 18.59 14.00 -26.03
C ASP A 462 17.41 14.97 -25.81
N PHE A 463 17.67 16.10 -25.12
CA PHE A 463 16.66 17.13 -24.83
C PHE A 463 16.58 18.22 -25.90
N LEU A 464 17.68 18.45 -26.65
CA LEU A 464 17.80 19.59 -27.56
C LEU A 464 17.79 19.23 -29.05
N SER A 465 17.88 17.95 -29.42
CA SER A 465 17.97 17.53 -30.83
C SER A 465 16.70 16.83 -31.31
N HIS A 466 15.83 17.60 -31.98
CA HIS A 466 15.06 17.24 -33.19
C HIS A 466 13.64 17.86 -33.28
N THR A 467 13.65 19.17 -33.45
CA THR A 467 13.08 19.86 -34.62
C THR A 467 11.84 19.29 -35.33
N LYS A 468 10.75 20.08 -35.21
CA LYS A 468 10.13 20.83 -36.31
C LYS A 468 9.91 20.07 -37.62
N ASP A 469 8.78 19.36 -37.72
CA ASP A 469 7.96 19.40 -38.95
C ASP A 469 6.52 18.87 -38.76
N PHE A 470 6.27 18.13 -37.68
CA PHE A 470 4.95 17.54 -37.39
C PHE A 470 4.15 18.29 -36.31
N ALA A 471 4.82 18.88 -35.31
CA ALA A 471 4.20 19.68 -34.24
C ALA A 471 3.40 20.90 -34.77
N SER A 472 3.77 21.42 -35.95
CA SER A 472 3.05 22.51 -36.61
C SER A 472 1.65 22.11 -37.10
N ARG A 473 1.38 20.82 -37.30
CA ARG A 473 0.10 20.33 -37.86
C ARG A 473 -1.01 20.18 -36.81
N PHE A 474 -0.67 20.16 -35.51
CA PHE A 474 -1.63 19.93 -34.40
C PHE A 474 -1.55 20.98 -33.28
N GLY A 475 -0.77 22.05 -33.43
CA GLY A 475 -0.75 23.20 -32.50
C GLY A 475 -0.14 22.94 -31.12
N LEU A 476 0.42 21.76 -30.86
CA LEU A 476 1.04 21.40 -29.58
C LEU A 476 2.48 21.92 -29.52
N GLN A 477 2.78 22.86 -28.63
CA GLN A 477 4.12 23.49 -28.57
C GLN A 477 5.14 22.69 -27.74
N GLU A 478 4.72 21.84 -26.80
CA GLU A 478 5.59 20.98 -25.97
C GLU A 478 4.79 19.72 -25.52
N PHE A 479 5.43 18.54 -25.43
CA PHE A 479 4.81 17.35 -24.82
C PHE A 479 5.85 16.35 -24.30
N HIS A 480 5.50 15.60 -23.27
CA HIS A 480 6.28 14.46 -22.77
C HIS A 480 5.79 13.15 -23.40
N ALA A 481 6.70 12.18 -23.60
CA ALA A 481 6.31 10.84 -24.02
C ALA A 481 5.55 10.15 -22.89
N ILE A 482 4.55 9.32 -23.23
CA ILE A 482 3.92 8.39 -22.29
C ILE A 482 4.64 7.04 -22.42
N GLY A 483 5.31 6.63 -21.36
CA GLY A 483 6.13 5.42 -21.30
C GLY A 483 5.84 4.52 -20.10
N ARG A 484 6.26 3.26 -20.20
CA ARG A 484 6.21 2.32 -19.07
C ARG A 484 7.19 2.73 -17.98
N GLY A 485 6.81 2.50 -16.73
CA GLY A 485 7.60 2.83 -15.54
C GLY A 485 7.50 4.29 -15.09
N GLU A 486 6.92 5.16 -15.91
CA GLU A 486 6.65 6.56 -15.58
C GLU A 486 5.58 6.68 -14.51
N LEU A 487 5.67 7.75 -13.71
CA LEU A 487 4.63 8.09 -12.76
C LEU A 487 3.38 8.52 -13.52
N ALA A 488 2.24 7.92 -13.21
CA ALA A 488 0.96 8.19 -13.82
C ALA A 488 0.50 9.60 -13.46
N ASN A 489 0.82 10.52 -14.36
CA ASN A 489 0.39 11.89 -14.31
C ASN A 489 -0.26 12.24 -15.65
N LEU A 490 -1.56 11.96 -15.79
CA LEU A 490 -2.24 11.90 -17.08
C LEU A 490 -3.45 12.84 -17.13
N VAL A 491 -3.66 13.46 -18.29
CA VAL A 491 -4.84 14.25 -18.63
C VAL A 491 -5.54 13.60 -19.82
N LEU A 492 -6.84 13.41 -19.70
CA LEU A 492 -7.70 12.96 -20.80
C LEU A 492 -8.48 14.17 -21.33
N THR A 493 -8.39 14.41 -22.64
CA THR A 493 -9.08 15.53 -23.28
C THR A 493 -9.70 15.10 -24.61
N PRO A 494 -10.87 15.63 -25.03
CA PRO A 494 -11.43 15.35 -26.34
C PRO A 494 -10.48 15.78 -27.46
N ASN A 495 -10.43 14.98 -28.54
CA ASN A 495 -9.67 15.33 -29.73
C ASN A 495 -10.43 16.38 -30.58
N THR A 496 -10.35 17.65 -30.20
CA THR A 496 -11.08 18.76 -30.87
C THR A 496 -10.32 19.37 -32.06
N GLY A 497 -9.09 18.92 -32.35
CA GLY A 497 -8.25 19.50 -33.40
C GLY A 497 -7.76 20.94 -33.13
N ASP A 498 -8.20 21.56 -32.04
CA ASP A 498 -7.87 22.92 -31.64
C ASP A 498 -7.41 22.90 -30.18
N LEU A 499 -6.10 22.73 -29.98
CA LEU A 499 -5.44 22.63 -28.67
C LEU A 499 -4.70 23.94 -28.32
N GLN A 500 -5.23 25.08 -28.77
CA GLN A 500 -4.75 26.39 -28.32
C GLN A 500 -5.23 26.63 -26.88
N GLY A 501 -4.34 26.48 -25.91
CA GLY A 501 -4.62 26.93 -24.53
C GLY A 501 -3.88 26.21 -23.40
N LEU A 502 -3.10 25.17 -23.68
CA LEU A 502 -2.46 24.36 -22.65
C LEU A 502 -0.93 24.40 -22.79
N LEU A 503 -0.30 25.45 -22.27
CA LEU A 503 1.14 25.48 -21.97
C LEU A 503 1.36 26.23 -20.66
N PRO A 504 2.36 25.81 -19.89
CA PRO A 504 3.43 26.75 -19.64
C PRO A 504 4.82 26.14 -19.83
N ARG A 505 5.76 27.01 -20.19
CA ARG A 505 7.17 26.74 -20.49
C ARG A 505 7.95 26.31 -19.24
N PRO A 506 8.76 25.24 -19.27
CA PRO A 506 9.69 24.91 -18.18
C PRO A 506 11.11 25.44 -18.43
N ASN A 507 11.71 26.04 -17.39
CA ASN A 507 13.12 26.45 -17.29
C ASN A 507 13.97 25.42 -16.48
N ALA A 508 13.62 24.13 -16.47
CA ALA A 508 14.27 23.12 -15.61
C ALA A 508 14.18 21.68 -16.14
N VAL A 509 15.17 20.84 -15.81
CA VAL A 509 15.23 19.40 -16.15
C VAL A 509 15.14 18.55 -14.88
N ALA A 510 14.41 17.43 -14.97
CA ALA A 510 14.25 16.46 -13.89
C ALA A 510 15.10 15.21 -14.13
N VAL A 511 15.82 14.76 -13.10
CA VAL A 511 16.56 13.47 -13.11
C VAL A 511 16.14 12.67 -11.88
N ASP A 512 15.61 11.47 -12.12
CA ASP A 512 15.22 10.47 -11.10
C ASP A 512 14.37 11.03 -9.92
N GLY A 513 13.43 11.92 -10.25
CA GLY A 513 12.54 12.57 -9.28
C GLY A 513 13.17 13.73 -8.48
N THR A 514 14.35 14.21 -8.89
CA THR A 514 15.00 15.43 -8.38
C THR A 514 14.90 16.52 -9.44
N LEU A 515 14.36 17.69 -9.06
CA LEU A 515 14.38 18.88 -9.89
C LEU A 515 15.65 19.67 -9.56
N VAL A 516 16.54 19.85 -10.54
CA VAL A 516 17.75 20.67 -10.39
C VAL A 516 17.54 21.96 -11.16
N LEU A 517 17.60 23.09 -10.45
CA LEU A 517 17.59 24.43 -11.02
C LEU A 517 19.02 24.96 -11.11
N SER A 518 19.25 25.85 -12.06
CA SER A 518 20.55 26.41 -12.47
C SER A 518 21.31 27.21 -11.38
N ASP A 519 20.78 27.35 -10.18
CA ASP A 519 21.44 28.00 -9.04
C ASP A 519 22.02 26.99 -8.01
N GLY A 520 21.92 25.68 -8.29
CA GLY A 520 22.44 24.62 -7.42
C GLY A 520 21.55 24.31 -6.20
N ALA A 521 20.30 24.79 -6.17
CA ALA A 521 19.35 24.39 -5.15
C ALA A 521 18.88 22.93 -5.36
N ILE A 522 19.29 22.04 -4.46
CA ILE A 522 18.87 20.63 -4.43
C ILE A 522 17.50 20.50 -3.75
N VAL A 523 16.52 19.91 -4.44
CA VAL A 523 15.22 19.51 -3.90
C VAL A 523 15.13 17.98 -3.89
N GLN A 524 15.30 17.36 -2.71
CA GLN A 524 15.11 15.92 -2.53
C GLN A 524 13.69 15.59 -2.06
N ARG A 525 13.18 14.44 -2.52
CA ARG A 525 11.83 13.95 -2.24
C ARG A 525 11.78 13.22 -0.89
N HIS A 526 10.86 13.61 -0.01
CA HIS A 526 10.09 12.64 0.79
C HIS A 526 8.75 13.22 1.26
N ALA A 527 7.79 12.32 1.47
CA ALA A 527 6.40 12.59 1.83
C ALA A 527 6.25 13.49 3.08
N GLY A 528 5.45 14.55 2.97
CA GLY A 528 4.94 15.36 4.08
C GLY A 528 5.85 16.51 4.53
N ALA A 529 5.39 17.74 4.27
CA ALA A 529 5.83 19.01 4.87
C ALA A 529 7.30 19.47 4.70
N TRP A 530 7.49 20.72 4.25
CA TRP A 530 8.78 21.37 4.02
C TRP A 530 9.20 22.28 5.17
N LEU A 531 10.44 22.15 5.67
CA LEU A 531 11.29 23.28 6.08
C LEU A 531 12.76 22.98 5.84
N ARG A 532 13.48 23.94 5.27
CA ARG A 532 14.94 23.92 5.20
C ARG A 532 15.55 24.96 6.14
N ARG A 533 16.56 24.53 6.91
CA ARG A 533 17.50 25.37 7.66
C ARG A 533 18.66 25.72 6.71
N ALA A 534 18.98 27.00 6.56
CA ALA A 534 20.10 27.42 5.72
C ALA A 534 21.44 26.98 6.37
N SER A 535 22.28 26.29 5.59
CA SER A 535 23.69 26.08 5.92
C SER A 535 24.48 27.38 5.65
N ARG A 536 25.23 27.83 6.65
CA ARG A 536 26.23 28.90 6.52
C ARG A 536 27.41 28.41 5.68
N ALA A 537 27.79 29.17 4.66
CA ALA A 537 29.17 29.34 4.17
C ALA A 537 29.20 30.70 3.47
N GLU A 538 29.69 31.74 4.17
CA GLU A 538 31.01 32.36 3.97
C GLU A 538 31.09 33.29 2.76
N ALA A 539 31.18 34.59 3.06
CA ALA A 539 31.83 35.58 2.20
C ALA A 539 32.82 36.35 3.09
N GLY A 540 34.10 36.35 2.71
CA GLY A 540 35.17 37.18 3.29
C GLY A 540 35.01 38.68 2.94
N PRO A 541 36.05 39.53 2.97
CA PRO A 541 37.48 39.27 3.13
C PRO A 541 38.12 40.01 4.33
N LYS A 542 39.40 39.72 4.56
CA LYS A 542 40.30 40.46 5.46
C LYS A 542 40.31 41.96 5.13
N SER A 543 40.10 42.81 6.14
CA SER A 543 40.67 44.15 6.19
C SER A 543 41.55 44.30 7.43
N LYS A 544 42.81 44.66 7.18
CA LYS A 544 43.82 45.03 8.18
C LYS A 544 43.42 46.32 8.90
N ALA A 545 43.46 46.30 10.23
CA ALA A 545 44.20 47.21 11.12
C ALA A 545 43.88 46.81 12.57
#